data_AF-A0A7S1DH85-F1
#
_entry.id   AF-A0A7S1DH85-F1
#
_cell.length_a   1.000
_cell.length_b   1.000
_cell.length_c   1.000
_cell.angle_alpha   90.00
_cell.angle_beta   90.00
_cell.angle_gamma   90.00
#
_symmetry.space_group_name_H-M   'P 1'
#
loop_
_entity.id
_entity.type
_entity.pdbx_description
1 polymer ?
#
loop_
_entity_poly.entity_id
_entity_poly.type
_entity_poly.pdbx_seq_one_letter_code
_entity_poly.pdbx_strand_id
1 'polypeptide(L)'
;VSQSAASKAIGEEVAKIRQRLSDLLAENASRPPEEMVERENIVVDVGERDRLVRMADERAEKVRSEIGQLNARKDLLSERIRKECYESMEEGMVECLPFSGGPGVAGYALARLSDREIQRLERVKAMRRIEMRELRLLQ
;
A
#
# COMPACT_ATOMS: atom_id res chain seq x y z
N VAL A 1 -31.16 12.47 45.87
CA VAL A 1 -30.20 11.54 46.51
C VAL A 1 -30.46 10.07 46.13
N SER A 2 -31.66 9.66 45.71
CA SER A 2 -31.98 8.26 45.37
C SER A 2 -31.36 7.73 44.06
N GLN A 3 -31.19 8.55 43.03
CA GLN A 3 -30.69 8.08 41.71
C GLN A 3 -29.22 7.62 41.71
N SER A 4 -28.34 8.20 42.53
CA SER A 4 -26.93 7.78 42.59
C SER A 4 -26.73 6.47 43.35
N ALA A 5 -27.60 6.16 44.32
CA ALA A 5 -27.59 4.89 45.04
C ALA A 5 -28.10 3.74 44.17
N ALA A 6 -29.17 3.97 43.39
CA ALA A 6 -29.68 2.99 42.43
C ALA A 6 -28.65 2.67 41.32
N SER A 7 -27.95 3.68 40.80
CA SER A 7 -26.85 3.50 39.84
C SER A 7 -25.69 2.67 40.41
N LYS A 8 -25.32 2.87 41.68
CA LYS A 8 -24.28 2.07 42.34
C LYS A 8 -24.69 0.62 42.55
N ALA A 9 -25.93 0.38 43.00
CA ALA A 9 -26.45 -0.98 43.17
C ALA A 9 -26.51 -1.76 41.85
N ILE A 10 -26.93 -1.11 40.75
CA ILE A 10 -26.89 -1.72 39.41
C ILE A 10 -25.46 -2.02 38.98
N GLY A 11 -24.50 -1.11 39.25
CA GLY A 11 -23.09 -1.33 38.96
C GLY A 11 -22.49 -2.54 39.71
N GLU A 12 -22.88 -2.71 40.97
CA GLU A 12 -22.46 -3.86 41.80
C GLU A 12 -23.05 -5.18 41.29
N GLU A 13 -24.32 -5.21 40.88
CA GLU A 13 -24.93 -6.40 40.28
C GLU A 13 -24.32 -6.75 38.92
N VAL A 14 -24.03 -5.75 38.07
CA VAL A 14 -23.31 -5.96 36.80
C VAL A 14 -21.90 -6.50 37.06
N ALA A 15 -21.21 -6.02 38.10
CA ALA A 15 -19.89 -6.53 38.48
C ALA A 15 -19.95 -7.99 38.92
N LYS A 16 -20.96 -8.38 39.72
CA LYS A 16 -21.19 -9.79 40.12
C LYS A 16 -21.48 -10.69 38.92
N ILE A 17 -22.31 -10.24 37.98
CA ILE A 17 -22.62 -10.99 36.76
C ILE A 17 -21.34 -11.19 35.92
N ARG A 18 -20.51 -10.15 35.78
CA ARG A 18 -19.23 -10.21 35.06
C ARG A 18 -18.24 -11.18 35.72
N GLN A 19 -18.15 -11.14 37.05
CA GLN A 19 -17.31 -12.07 37.83
C GLN A 19 -17.75 -13.51 37.56
N ARG A 20 -19.06 -13.78 37.71
CA ARG A 20 -19.63 -15.11 37.51
C ARG A 20 -19.46 -15.64 36.09
N LEU A 21 -19.58 -14.77 35.08
CA LEU A 21 -19.31 -15.15 33.69
C LEU A 21 -17.83 -15.50 33.47
N SER A 22 -16.92 -14.76 34.11
CA SER A 22 -15.47 -15.04 34.01
C SER A 22 -15.12 -16.38 34.68
N ASP A 23 -15.72 -16.66 35.82
CA ASP A 23 -15.54 -17.93 36.55
C ASP A 23 -16.09 -19.12 35.73
N LEU A 24 -17.27 -18.98 35.10
CA LEU A 24 -17.84 -20.01 34.22
C LEU A 24 -16.98 -20.27 32.98
N LEU A 25 -16.39 -19.23 32.38
CA LEU A 25 -15.48 -19.38 31.25
C LEU A 25 -14.18 -20.08 31.65
N ALA A 26 -13.66 -19.79 32.84
CA ALA A 26 -12.46 -20.45 33.38
C ALA A 26 -12.72 -21.92 33.71
N GLU A 27 -13.87 -22.23 34.32
CA GLU A 27 -14.28 -23.61 34.60
C GLU A 27 -14.45 -24.41 33.30
N ASN A 28 -15.13 -23.84 32.31
CA ASN A 28 -15.32 -24.47 31.01
C ASN A 28 -14.00 -24.77 30.28
N ALA A 29 -13.03 -23.84 30.34
CA ALA A 29 -11.70 -24.03 29.74
C ALA A 29 -10.87 -25.12 30.44
N SER A 30 -11.19 -25.46 31.69
CA SER A 30 -10.51 -26.52 32.44
C SER A 30 -11.07 -27.92 32.19
N ARG A 31 -12.18 -28.03 31.46
CA ARG A 31 -12.86 -29.31 31.19
C ARG A 31 -12.23 -30.07 30.02
N PRO A 32 -12.38 -31.40 29.99
CA PRO A 32 -11.99 -32.21 28.83
C PRO A 32 -12.71 -31.74 27.55
N PRO A 33 -12.11 -31.95 26.36
CA PRO A 33 -12.66 -31.49 25.09
C PRO A 33 -14.08 -31.98 24.82
N GLU A 34 -14.48 -33.16 25.32
CA GLU A 34 -15.83 -33.70 25.12
C GLU A 34 -16.91 -33.00 25.95
N GLU A 35 -16.52 -32.32 27.04
CA GLU A 35 -17.43 -31.61 27.96
C GLU A 35 -17.33 -30.09 27.83
N MET A 36 -16.38 -29.59 27.04
CA MET A 36 -16.17 -28.17 26.85
C MET A 36 -17.29 -27.58 25.97
N VAL A 37 -17.96 -26.56 26.49
CA VAL A 37 -18.99 -25.82 25.77
C VAL A 37 -18.32 -24.78 24.86
N GLU A 38 -18.70 -24.74 23.59
CA GLU A 38 -18.23 -23.69 22.68
C GLU A 38 -18.61 -22.30 23.19
N ARG A 39 -17.72 -21.33 22.98
CA ARG A 39 -17.88 -19.97 23.50
C ARG A 39 -19.14 -19.31 22.96
N GLU A 40 -19.55 -19.62 21.73
CA GLU A 40 -20.80 -19.12 21.13
C GLU A 40 -22.05 -19.57 21.88
N ASN A 41 -22.02 -20.71 22.58
CA ASN A 41 -23.15 -21.23 23.37
C ASN A 41 -23.25 -20.60 24.77
N ILE A 42 -22.23 -19.86 25.20
CA ILE A 42 -22.17 -19.16 26.49
C ILE A 42 -22.61 -17.68 26.35
N VAL A 43 -22.55 -17.12 25.14
CA VAL A 43 -22.90 -15.72 24.87
C VAL A 43 -24.42 -15.57 24.72
N VAL A 44 -25.01 -14.79 25.63
CA VAL A 44 -26.47 -14.67 25.82
C VAL A 44 -27.15 -13.74 24.79
N ASP A 45 -26.38 -12.92 24.04
CA ASP A 45 -26.92 -11.97 23.06
C ASP A 45 -26.44 -12.26 21.63
N VAL A 46 -27.16 -13.18 20.98
CA VAL A 46 -26.97 -13.54 19.57
C VAL A 46 -27.22 -12.33 18.65
N GLY A 47 -28.17 -11.46 19.01
CA GLY A 47 -28.53 -10.29 18.20
C GLY A 47 -27.44 -9.24 18.15
N GLU A 48 -26.85 -8.90 19.30
CA GLU A 48 -25.74 -7.95 19.35
C GLU A 48 -24.45 -8.54 18.73
N ARG A 49 -24.21 -9.86 18.89
CA ARG A 49 -23.12 -10.55 18.18
C ARG A 49 -23.25 -10.40 16.67
N ASP A 50 -24.41 -10.77 16.12
CA ASP A 50 -24.64 -10.73 14.67
C ASP A 50 -24.57 -9.30 14.13
N ARG A 51 -25.01 -8.31 14.91
CA ARG A 51 -24.85 -6.89 14.60
C ARG A 51 -23.39 -6.47 14.56
N LEU A 52 -22.58 -6.87 15.55
CA LEU A 52 -21.15 -6.55 15.59
C LEU A 52 -20.39 -7.19 14.44
N VAL A 53 -20.73 -8.43 14.07
CA VAL A 53 -20.15 -9.12 12.91
C VAL A 53 -20.49 -8.36 11.62
N ARG A 54 -21.76 -8.02 11.39
CA ARG A 54 -22.15 -7.23 10.21
C ARG A 54 -21.43 -5.88 10.13
N MET A 55 -21.32 -5.17 11.25
CA MET A 55 -20.59 -3.90 11.31
C MET A 55 -19.10 -4.09 11.02
N ALA A 56 -18.49 -5.20 11.47
CA ALA A 56 -17.10 -5.51 11.17
C ALA A 56 -16.92 -5.83 9.68
N ASP A 57 -17.82 -6.61 9.09
CA ASP A 57 -17.80 -6.97 7.66
C ASP A 57 -17.96 -5.75 6.77
N GLU A 58 -18.92 -4.86 7.08
CA GLU A 58 -19.12 -3.60 6.36
C GLU A 58 -17.88 -2.70 6.41
N ARG A 59 -17.24 -2.59 7.58
CA ARG A 59 -15.99 -1.83 7.74
C ARG A 59 -14.85 -2.47 6.97
N ALA A 60 -14.72 -3.79 7.04
CA ALA A 60 -13.68 -4.53 6.33
C ALA A 60 -13.84 -4.35 4.81
N GLU A 61 -15.07 -4.41 4.31
CA GLU A 61 -15.36 -4.22 2.89
C GLU A 61 -15.08 -2.79 2.42
N LYS A 62 -15.45 -1.80 3.24
CA LYS A 62 -15.12 -0.40 2.97
C LYS A 62 -13.60 -0.20 2.88
N VAL A 63 -12.84 -0.71 3.85
CA VAL A 63 -11.37 -0.62 3.85
C VAL A 63 -10.76 -1.34 2.65
N ARG A 64 -11.26 -2.54 2.30
CA ARG A 64 -10.82 -3.25 1.10
C ARG A 64 -11.05 -2.44 -0.17
N SER A 65 -12.23 -1.84 -0.32
CA SER A 65 -12.57 -0.99 -1.46
C SER A 65 -11.67 0.24 -1.55
N GLU A 66 -11.44 0.92 -0.42
CA GLU A 66 -10.56 2.10 -0.36
C GLU A 66 -9.12 1.74 -0.73
N ILE A 67 -8.57 0.64 -0.19
CA ILE A 67 -7.23 0.15 -0.52
C ILE A 67 -7.16 -0.23 -2.00
N GLY A 68 -8.17 -0.91 -2.53
CA GLY A 68 -8.24 -1.28 -3.94
C GLY A 68 -8.18 -0.06 -4.86
N GLN A 69 -8.93 0.99 -4.54
CA GLN A 69 -8.90 2.25 -5.31
C GLN A 69 -7.55 2.95 -5.20
N LEU A 70 -6.94 2.98 -4.01
CA LEU A 70 -5.62 3.59 -3.82
C LEU A 70 -4.53 2.84 -4.60
N ASN A 71 -4.56 1.52 -4.59
CA ASN A 71 -3.62 0.70 -5.36
C ASN A 71 -3.80 0.93 -6.87
N ALA A 72 -5.03 0.89 -7.37
CA ALA A 72 -5.30 1.15 -8.78
C ALA A 72 -4.78 2.54 -9.24
N ARG A 73 -4.89 3.57 -8.38
CA ARG A 73 -4.32 4.90 -8.68
C ARG A 73 -2.80 4.89 -8.71
N LYS A 74 -2.16 4.17 -7.78
CA LYS A 74 -0.70 4.02 -7.74
C LYS A 74 -0.18 3.26 -8.96
N ASP A 75 -0.87 2.21 -9.35
CA ASP A 75 -0.52 1.40 -10.52
C ASP A 75 -0.61 2.24 -11.79
N LEU A 76 -1.70 2.99 -11.98
CA LEU A 76 -1.86 3.89 -13.12
C LEU A 76 -0.78 4.97 -13.17
N LEU A 77 -0.42 5.54 -12.02
CA LEU A 77 0.66 6.53 -11.94
C LEU A 77 2.03 5.90 -12.27
N SER A 78 2.30 4.73 -11.71
CA SER A 78 3.52 3.97 -11.95
C SER A 78 3.68 3.62 -13.42
N GLU A 79 2.62 3.13 -14.07
CA GLU A 79 2.60 2.83 -15.50
C GLU A 79 2.89 4.07 -16.35
N ARG A 80 2.29 5.22 -16.02
CA ARG A 80 2.56 6.49 -16.72
C ARG A 80 4.03 6.90 -16.61
N ILE A 81 4.56 6.91 -15.39
CA ILE A 81 5.97 7.27 -15.14
C ILE A 81 6.90 6.32 -15.89
N ARG A 82 6.63 5.01 -15.81
CA ARG A 82 7.42 3.99 -16.50
C ARG A 82 7.40 4.21 -18.02
N LYS A 83 6.22 4.45 -18.59
CA LYS A 83 6.07 4.67 -20.03
C LYS A 83 6.81 5.93 -20.50
N GLU A 84 6.68 7.03 -19.75
CA GLU A 84 7.23 8.33 -20.14
C GLU A 84 8.73 8.48 -19.84
N CYS A 85 9.22 7.88 -18.76
CA CYS A 85 10.58 8.11 -18.26
C CYS A 85 11.53 6.92 -18.48
N TYR A 86 11.01 5.72 -18.73
CA TYR A 86 11.83 4.51 -18.87
C TYR A 86 11.66 3.86 -20.24
N GLU A 87 10.43 3.54 -20.64
CA GLU A 87 10.16 2.83 -21.91
C GLU A 87 10.34 3.72 -23.15
N SER A 88 10.25 5.04 -22.98
CA SER A 88 10.56 6.02 -24.02
C SER A 88 12.07 6.19 -24.26
N MET A 89 12.92 5.62 -23.41
CA MET A 89 14.38 5.77 -23.47
C MET A 89 14.99 4.66 -24.33
N GLU A 90 15.97 5.02 -25.15
CA GLU A 90 16.83 4.08 -25.88
C GLU A 90 17.90 3.50 -24.96
N GLU A 91 18.50 4.36 -24.13
CA GLU A 91 19.39 3.97 -23.05
C GLU A 91 18.86 4.53 -21.73
N GLY A 92 18.63 3.64 -20.76
CA GLY A 92 18.24 4.03 -19.40
C GLY A 92 19.40 4.67 -18.65
N MET A 93 19.09 5.45 -17.61
CA MET A 93 20.11 5.95 -16.69
C MET A 93 20.75 4.77 -15.96
N VAL A 94 22.06 4.60 -16.14
CA VAL A 94 22.86 3.59 -15.44
C VAL A 94 23.88 4.30 -14.57
N GLU A 95 24.01 3.88 -13.32
CA GLU A 95 25.03 4.40 -12.41
C GLU A 95 26.19 3.41 -12.30
N CYS A 96 27.39 3.87 -12.63
CA CYS A 96 28.62 3.13 -12.45
C CYS A 96 29.19 3.45 -11.05
N LEU A 97 29.10 2.49 -10.14
CA LEU A 97 29.64 2.61 -8.79
C LEU A 97 31.13 2.20 -8.76
N PRO A 98 31.98 2.94 -8.02
CA PRO A 98 33.38 2.57 -7.88
C PRO A 98 33.55 1.40 -6.89
N PHE A 99 34.57 0.58 -7.13
CA PHE A 99 34.90 -0.57 -6.26
C PHE A 99 35.35 -0.16 -4.85
N SER A 100 35.83 1.06 -4.64
CA SER A 100 36.14 1.57 -3.30
C SER A 100 35.83 3.05 -3.16
N GLY A 101 34.97 3.38 -2.17
CA GLY A 101 34.84 4.66 -1.47
C GLY A 101 34.49 5.94 -2.23
N GLY A 102 34.41 5.93 -3.56
CA GLY A 102 34.16 7.12 -4.37
C GLY A 102 32.67 7.36 -4.72
N PRO A 103 32.35 8.54 -5.26
CA PRO A 103 31.03 8.79 -5.84
C PRO A 103 30.83 8.00 -7.14
N GLY A 104 29.61 7.51 -7.36
CA GLY A 104 29.20 6.90 -8.61
C GLY A 104 29.19 7.90 -9.77
N VAL A 105 29.41 7.40 -10.98
CA VAL A 105 29.22 8.17 -12.21
C VAL A 105 27.91 7.73 -12.83
N ALA A 106 26.95 8.64 -12.89
CA ALA A 106 25.70 8.41 -13.59
C ALA A 106 25.86 8.66 -15.10
N GLY A 107 25.42 7.69 -15.90
CA GLY A 107 25.20 7.87 -17.33
C GLY A 107 23.97 8.74 -17.59
N TYR A 108 23.95 9.42 -18.74
CA TYR A 108 22.79 10.18 -19.18
C TYR A 108 21.80 9.26 -19.90
N ALA A 109 20.54 9.30 -19.49
CA ALA A 109 19.48 8.62 -20.24
C ALA A 109 19.30 9.29 -21.61
N LEU A 110 19.20 8.49 -22.66
CA LEU A 110 18.97 8.95 -24.03
C LEU A 110 17.55 8.57 -24.44
N ALA A 111 16.76 9.57 -24.83
CA ALA A 111 15.41 9.36 -25.34
C ALA A 111 15.46 8.70 -26.72
N ARG A 112 14.56 7.75 -26.97
CA ARG A 112 14.43 7.11 -28.27
C ARG A 112 13.89 8.10 -29.28
N LEU A 113 14.68 8.37 -30.31
CA LEU A 113 14.27 9.27 -31.40
C LEU A 113 13.33 8.56 -32.36
N SER A 114 12.34 9.29 -32.87
CA SER A 114 11.53 8.83 -33.99
C SER A 114 12.31 8.85 -35.30
N ASP A 115 11.89 8.05 -36.29
CA ASP A 115 12.54 8.00 -37.60
C ASP A 115 12.68 9.37 -38.27
N ARG A 116 11.68 10.25 -38.07
CA ARG A 116 11.69 11.63 -38.59
C ARG A 116 12.76 12.47 -37.93
N GLU A 117 12.93 12.33 -36.61
CA GLU A 117 13.96 13.05 -35.85
C GLU A 117 15.36 12.54 -36.19
N ILE A 118 15.52 11.22 -36.38
CA ILE A 118 16.77 10.62 -36.84
C ILE A 118 17.15 11.19 -38.21
N GLN A 119 16.22 11.22 -39.16
CA GLN A 119 16.48 11.80 -40.49
C GLN A 119 16.84 13.29 -40.42
N ARG A 120 16.16 14.06 -39.56
CA ARG A 120 16.48 15.47 -39.35
C ARG A 120 17.88 15.64 -38.75
N LEU A 121 18.22 14.82 -37.76
CA LEU A 121 19.53 14.84 -37.11
C LEU A 121 20.64 14.52 -38.13
N GLU A 122 20.46 13.52 -38.98
CA GLU A 122 21.45 13.17 -40.01
C GLU A 122 21.64 14.28 -41.04
N ARG A 123 20.57 14.99 -41.44
CA ARG A 123 20.68 16.18 -42.30
C ARG A 123 21.48 17.29 -41.61
N VAL A 124 21.19 17.59 -40.35
CA VAL A 124 21.92 18.62 -39.59
C VAL A 124 23.39 18.24 -39.42
N LYS A 125 23.70 16.98 -39.10
CA LYS A 125 25.08 16.47 -39.05
C LYS A 125 25.79 16.62 -40.39
N ALA A 126 25.11 16.34 -41.51
CA ALA A 126 25.67 16.51 -42.83
C ALA A 126 26.02 17.97 -43.14
N MET A 127 25.09 18.90 -42.87
CA MET A 127 25.35 20.34 -43.03
C MET A 127 26.53 20.80 -42.15
N ARG A 128 26.53 20.40 -40.88
CA ARG A 128 27.62 20.75 -39.95
C ARG A 128 28.98 20.23 -40.41
N ARG A 129 29.04 19.02 -40.99
CA ARG A 129 30.29 18.47 -41.55
C ARG A 129 30.81 19.32 -42.73
N ILE A 130 29.93 19.87 -43.54
CA ILE A 130 30.30 20.76 -44.65
C ILE A 130 30.85 22.07 -44.09
N GLU A 131 30.10 22.73 -43.20
CA GLU A 131 30.54 23.98 -42.53
C GLU A 131 31.93 23.83 -41.89
N MET A 132 32.15 22.74 -41.16
CA MET A 132 33.45 22.49 -40.51
C MET A 132 34.59 22.27 -41.50
N ARG A 133 34.31 21.76 -42.69
CA ARG A 133 35.32 21.63 -43.76
C ARG A 133 35.60 22.97 -44.41
N GLU A 134 34.58 23.77 -44.67
CA GLU A 134 34.73 25.13 -45.20
C GLU A 134 35.55 26.01 -44.25
N LEU A 135 35.25 25.99 -42.95
CA LEU A 135 36.03 26.71 -41.94
C LEU A 135 37.49 26.29 -41.90
N ARG A 136 37.81 25.01 -42.12
CA ARG A 136 39.19 24.53 -42.19
C ARG A 136 39.91 24.95 -43.48
N LEU A 137 39.20 25.19 -44.57
CA LEU A 137 39.77 25.64 -45.85
C LEU A 137 39.98 27.16 -45.87
N LEU A 138 39.27 27.89 -45.02
CA LEU A 138 39.36 29.35 -44.87
C LEU A 138 40.38 29.79 -43.80
N GLN A 139 40.99 28.84 -43.08
CA GLN A 139 42.13 29.05 -42.18
C GLN A 139 43.45 28.73 -42.89
#